data_AF-A0A9E5R4A1-F1
#
_entry.id   AF-A0A9E5R4A1-F1
#
_cell.length_a   1.000
_cell.length_b   1.000
_cell.length_c   1.000
_cell.angle_alpha   90.00
_cell.angle_beta   90.00
_cell.angle_gamma   90.00
#
_symmetry.space_group_name_H-M   'P 1'
#
loop_
_entity.id
_entity.type
_entity.pdbx_description
1 polymer ?
#
loop_
_entity_poly.entity_id
_entity_poly.type
_entity_poly.pdbx_seq_one_letter_code
_entity_poly.pdbx_strand_id
1 'polypeptide(L)'
;MIIAADVGGTKTLLGLYDAAQGRRPLVTRTYRSAGFAHLEDIVEAFRHDTNHPTITNAVFGIPGPVFQGEVHATNLPWVIRVQDLHDATGIPNLTLLNDLEAAAYGVPFLDGDDLLQLNEVPVQPGNKVIIAPGTGLGEAILIYSEGRYHAVATEGGHVDFAPRNLFEIELLRYLLGKFGHVSYERVCSGIGIPHIYDYLSANNFAPEKPEIAEKLANSADRTPVIVEAALNYRSDLCQETLNVFVSILGAEAGNMALKVLARGACIWAGASHRALWRSS
;
A
#
# COMPACT_ATOMS: atom_id res chain seq x y z
N MET A 1 13.83 -13.71 -21.23
CA MET A 1 13.71 -12.41 -20.55
C MET A 1 12.35 -12.32 -19.88
N ILE A 2 12.28 -11.59 -18.77
CA ILE A 2 11.07 -11.41 -17.96
C ILE A 2 10.74 -9.93 -17.90
N ILE A 3 9.47 -9.56 -18.06
CA ILE A 3 8.98 -8.22 -17.71
C ILE A 3 8.36 -8.27 -16.31
N ALA A 4 8.68 -7.30 -15.46
CA ALA A 4 7.88 -7.01 -14.29
C ALA A 4 7.38 -5.57 -14.37
N ALA A 5 6.14 -5.33 -14.01
CA ALA A 5 5.53 -4.01 -14.07
C ALA A 5 4.81 -3.64 -12.76
N ASP A 6 4.98 -2.40 -12.34
CA ASP A 6 4.16 -1.73 -11.33
C ASP A 6 3.22 -0.77 -12.08
N VAL A 7 1.94 -1.15 -12.18
CA VAL A 7 0.92 -0.44 -12.94
C VAL A 7 0.15 0.48 -12.00
N GLY A 8 0.43 1.78 -12.04
CA GLY A 8 -0.28 2.77 -11.24
C GLY A 8 -1.28 3.59 -12.06
N GLY A 9 -2.20 4.26 -11.36
CA GLY A 9 -3.22 5.12 -11.97
C GLY A 9 -2.66 6.26 -12.83
N THR A 10 -1.50 6.81 -12.44
CA THR A 10 -0.87 7.92 -13.16
C THR A 10 0.30 7.47 -14.03
N LYS A 11 1.05 6.48 -13.57
CA LYS A 11 2.30 6.03 -14.17
C LYS A 11 2.39 4.52 -14.09
N THR A 12 2.97 3.92 -15.11
CA THR A 12 3.28 2.50 -15.18
C THR A 12 4.79 2.33 -15.33
N LEU A 13 5.43 1.63 -14.40
CA LEU A 13 6.87 1.36 -14.38
C LEU A 13 7.12 -0.07 -14.85
N LEU A 14 7.86 -0.24 -15.95
CA LEU A 14 8.29 -1.55 -16.43
C LEU A 14 9.78 -1.74 -16.17
N GLY A 15 10.14 -2.95 -15.80
CA GLY A 15 11.51 -3.44 -15.73
C GLY A 15 11.69 -4.71 -16.57
N LEU A 16 12.81 -4.80 -17.28
CA LEU A 16 13.24 -6.00 -17.98
C LEU A 16 14.28 -6.72 -17.14
N TYR A 17 14.12 -8.03 -16.99
CA TYR A 17 14.98 -8.88 -16.17
C TYR A 17 15.49 -10.08 -16.97
N ASP A 18 16.72 -10.47 -16.67
CA ASP A 18 17.28 -11.75 -17.08
C ASP A 18 17.42 -12.63 -15.85
N ALA A 19 16.68 -13.74 -15.82
CA ALA A 19 16.70 -14.69 -14.72
C ALA A 19 18.09 -15.26 -14.44
N ALA A 20 18.98 -15.30 -15.46
CA ALA A 20 20.36 -15.73 -15.30
C ALA A 20 21.26 -14.67 -14.64
N GLN A 21 20.90 -13.38 -14.70
CA GLN A 21 21.69 -12.26 -14.15
C GLN A 21 21.18 -11.77 -12.79
N GLY A 22 20.21 -12.49 -12.20
CA GLY A 22 19.68 -12.21 -10.88
C GLY A 22 18.44 -11.31 -10.91
N ARG A 23 18.29 -10.48 -9.87
CA ARG A 23 17.04 -9.77 -9.57
C ARG A 23 17.07 -8.27 -9.88
N ARG A 24 18.19 -7.76 -10.38
CA ARG A 24 18.28 -6.35 -10.79
C ARG A 24 17.75 -6.20 -12.21
N PRO A 25 16.94 -5.17 -12.50
CA PRO A 25 16.48 -4.93 -13.85
C PRO A 25 17.67 -4.56 -14.74
N LEU A 26 17.71 -5.12 -15.95
CA LEU A 26 18.62 -4.71 -17.02
C LEU A 26 18.29 -3.30 -17.50
N VAL A 27 17.00 -2.98 -17.56
CA VAL A 27 16.49 -1.67 -17.96
C VAL A 27 15.14 -1.43 -17.31
N THR A 28 14.89 -0.19 -16.90
CA THR A 28 13.58 0.28 -16.46
C THR A 28 13.12 1.47 -17.30
N ARG A 29 11.80 1.59 -17.47
CA ARG A 29 11.15 2.73 -18.12
C ARG A 29 9.83 3.04 -17.44
N THR A 30 9.48 4.31 -17.41
CA THR A 30 8.19 4.77 -16.86
C THR A 30 7.37 5.40 -17.96
N TYR A 31 6.13 4.97 -18.07
CA TYR A 31 5.15 5.46 -19.03
C TYR A 31 4.03 6.18 -18.27
N ARG A 32 3.46 7.24 -18.88
CA ARG A 32 2.27 7.90 -18.33
C ARG A 32 1.05 7.06 -18.70
N SER A 33 0.36 6.49 -17.70
CA SER A 33 -0.73 5.54 -17.94
C SER A 33 -1.83 6.14 -18.83
N ALA A 34 -2.25 7.38 -18.55
CA ALA A 34 -3.25 8.10 -19.35
C ALA A 34 -2.83 8.41 -20.80
N GLY A 35 -1.58 8.16 -21.20
CA GLY A 35 -1.12 8.29 -22.59
C GLY A 35 -1.46 7.08 -23.47
N PHE A 36 -2.01 6.01 -22.89
CA PHE A 36 -2.28 4.75 -23.56
C PHE A 36 -3.73 4.32 -23.33
N ALA A 37 -4.33 3.66 -24.33
CA ALA A 37 -5.70 3.18 -24.23
C ALA A 37 -5.76 1.88 -23.42
N HIS A 38 -4.71 1.05 -23.50
CA HIS A 38 -4.61 -0.23 -22.81
C HIS A 38 -3.18 -0.51 -22.30
N LEU A 39 -3.01 -1.53 -21.46
CA LEU A 39 -1.71 -1.90 -20.88
C LEU A 39 -0.81 -2.57 -21.93
N GLU A 40 -1.39 -3.31 -22.85
CA GLU A 40 -0.79 -3.97 -24.00
C GLU A 40 0.05 -2.97 -24.81
N ASP A 41 -0.49 -1.76 -25.03
CA ASP A 41 0.16 -0.70 -25.78
C ASP A 41 1.46 -0.23 -25.09
N ILE A 42 1.48 -0.24 -23.75
CA ILE A 42 2.68 0.09 -22.95
C ILE A 42 3.72 -1.02 -23.05
N VAL A 43 3.29 -2.28 -23.02
CA VAL A 43 4.21 -3.43 -23.15
C VAL A 43 4.90 -3.42 -24.51
N GLU A 44 4.17 -3.17 -25.59
CA GLU A 44 4.75 -3.08 -26.93
C GLU A 44 5.68 -1.86 -27.09
N ALA A 45 5.28 -0.70 -26.56
CA ALA A 45 6.17 0.48 -26.51
C ALA A 45 7.48 0.17 -25.78
N PHE A 46 7.41 -0.51 -24.64
CA PHE A 46 8.60 -0.91 -23.87
C PHE A 46 9.50 -1.90 -24.61
N ARG A 47 8.93 -2.91 -25.29
CA ARG A 47 9.71 -3.86 -26.11
C ARG A 47 10.45 -3.15 -27.24
N HIS A 48 9.78 -2.22 -27.90
CA HIS A 48 10.38 -1.40 -28.95
C HIS A 48 11.51 -0.50 -28.41
N ASP A 49 11.25 0.23 -27.32
CA ASP A 49 12.22 1.17 -26.72
C ASP A 49 13.48 0.48 -26.16
N THR A 50 13.36 -0.79 -25.77
CA THR A 50 14.44 -1.59 -25.18
C THR A 50 15.14 -2.51 -26.19
N ASN A 51 14.61 -2.62 -27.40
CA ASN A 51 15.11 -3.49 -28.47
C ASN A 51 15.23 -4.97 -28.04
N HIS A 52 14.31 -5.43 -27.19
CA HIS A 52 14.26 -6.80 -26.68
C HIS A 52 12.97 -7.51 -27.09
N PRO A 53 12.95 -8.20 -28.24
CA PRO A 53 11.73 -8.78 -28.78
C PRO A 53 11.30 -10.07 -28.07
N THR A 54 12.22 -10.84 -27.48
CA THR A 54 11.89 -12.17 -26.92
C THR A 54 11.64 -12.12 -25.42
N ILE A 55 10.37 -11.99 -25.04
CA ILE A 55 9.89 -12.05 -23.66
C ILE A 55 9.15 -13.37 -23.45
N THR A 56 9.53 -14.13 -22.42
CA THR A 56 8.93 -15.44 -22.13
C THR A 56 7.95 -15.40 -20.97
N ASN A 57 8.09 -14.39 -20.10
CA ASN A 57 7.27 -14.22 -18.90
C ASN A 57 7.02 -12.73 -18.67
N ALA A 58 5.83 -12.37 -18.24
CA ALA A 58 5.57 -11.05 -17.69
C ALA A 58 4.65 -11.11 -16.47
N VAL A 59 4.97 -10.29 -15.48
CA VAL A 59 4.20 -10.15 -14.23
C VAL A 59 3.82 -8.68 -14.05
N PHE A 60 2.54 -8.41 -13.77
CA PHE A 60 2.02 -7.06 -13.60
C PHE A 60 1.36 -6.93 -12.23
N GLY A 61 1.91 -6.09 -11.36
CA GLY A 61 1.25 -5.65 -10.13
C GLY A 61 0.29 -4.50 -10.45
N ILE A 62 -0.99 -4.68 -10.14
CA ILE A 62 -2.06 -3.77 -10.54
C ILE A 62 -2.96 -3.44 -9.32
N PRO A 63 -3.34 -2.18 -9.08
CA PRO A 63 -4.20 -1.79 -7.99
C PRO A 63 -5.65 -2.24 -8.25
N GLY A 64 -6.07 -3.20 -7.46
CA GLY A 64 -7.40 -3.80 -7.51
C GLY A 64 -7.34 -5.32 -7.32
N PRO A 65 -8.49 -5.95 -7.06
CA PRO A 65 -8.57 -7.39 -6.92
C PRO A 65 -8.38 -8.07 -8.27
N VAL A 66 -7.50 -9.07 -8.32
CA VAL A 66 -7.35 -9.95 -9.48
C VAL A 66 -8.27 -11.15 -9.29
N PHE A 67 -9.20 -11.36 -10.23
CA PHE A 67 -10.12 -12.50 -10.21
C PHE A 67 -10.07 -13.22 -11.56
N GLN A 68 -9.73 -14.52 -11.53
CA GLN A 68 -9.67 -15.37 -12.73
C GLN A 68 -8.85 -14.79 -13.89
N GLY A 69 -7.73 -14.11 -13.59
CA GLY A 69 -6.85 -13.51 -14.60
C GLY A 69 -7.39 -12.21 -15.21
N GLU A 70 -8.38 -11.58 -14.58
CA GLU A 70 -8.92 -10.27 -14.93
C GLU A 70 -8.77 -9.31 -13.73
N VAL A 71 -8.51 -8.03 -14.02
CA VAL A 71 -8.54 -6.96 -13.04
C VAL A 71 -9.19 -5.71 -13.63
N HIS A 72 -10.05 -5.08 -12.82
CA HIS A 72 -10.61 -3.76 -13.08
C HIS A 72 -9.75 -2.77 -12.31
N ALA A 73 -8.92 -2.02 -13.03
CA ALA A 73 -7.98 -1.13 -12.37
C ALA A 73 -8.73 -0.02 -11.62
N THR A 74 -8.44 0.15 -10.32
CA THR A 74 -9.24 1.03 -9.45
C THR A 74 -9.19 2.51 -9.87
N ASN A 75 -8.09 2.92 -10.51
CA ASN A 75 -7.79 4.31 -10.87
C ASN A 75 -7.59 4.52 -12.39
N LEU A 76 -7.92 3.53 -13.22
CA LEU A 76 -7.81 3.60 -14.68
C LEU A 76 -9.07 3.00 -15.31
N PRO A 77 -9.49 3.47 -16.50
CA PRO A 77 -10.63 2.89 -17.22
C PRO A 77 -10.28 1.53 -17.87
N TRP A 78 -9.24 0.85 -17.38
CA TRP A 78 -8.71 -0.36 -17.98
C TRP A 78 -9.32 -1.59 -17.32
N VAL A 79 -9.82 -2.49 -18.17
CA VAL A 79 -10.10 -3.88 -17.81
C VAL A 79 -9.00 -4.71 -18.44
N ILE A 80 -8.14 -5.28 -17.60
CA ILE A 80 -6.94 -5.99 -18.05
C ILE A 80 -7.19 -7.47 -17.89
N ARG A 81 -7.01 -8.24 -18.97
CA ARG A 81 -7.12 -9.69 -18.95
C ARG A 81 -5.81 -10.32 -19.39
N VAL A 82 -5.45 -11.42 -18.74
CA VAL A 82 -4.31 -12.25 -19.14
C VAL A 82 -4.42 -12.66 -20.61
N GLN A 83 -5.63 -12.99 -21.09
CA GLN A 83 -5.86 -13.40 -22.46
C GLN A 83 -5.64 -12.26 -23.47
N ASP A 84 -6.15 -11.07 -23.18
CA ASP A 84 -6.00 -9.89 -24.05
C ASP A 84 -4.51 -9.50 -24.17
N LEU A 85 -3.77 -9.54 -23.04
CA LEU A 85 -2.32 -9.36 -23.02
C LEU A 85 -1.57 -10.44 -23.81
N HIS A 86 -1.97 -11.70 -23.66
CA HIS A 86 -1.37 -12.81 -24.39
C HIS A 86 -1.52 -12.62 -25.90
N ASP A 87 -2.73 -12.31 -26.35
CA ASP A 87 -3.05 -12.21 -27.77
C ASP A 87 -2.42 -10.98 -28.43
N ALA A 88 -2.31 -9.87 -27.69
CA ALA A 88 -1.66 -8.66 -28.18
C ALA A 88 -0.12 -8.76 -28.23
N THR A 89 0.50 -9.39 -27.22
CA THR A 89 1.97 -9.36 -27.03
C THR A 89 2.67 -10.64 -27.47
N GLY A 90 1.94 -11.76 -27.54
CA GLY A 90 2.50 -13.10 -27.78
C GLY A 90 3.34 -13.64 -26.63
N ILE A 91 3.28 -13.04 -25.42
CA ILE A 91 4.02 -13.49 -24.25
C ILE A 91 3.31 -14.72 -23.67
N PRO A 92 3.97 -15.89 -23.59
CA PRO A 92 3.27 -17.14 -23.26
C PRO A 92 2.89 -17.27 -21.78
N ASN A 93 3.70 -16.72 -20.87
CA ASN A 93 3.45 -16.81 -19.42
C ASN A 93 3.18 -15.43 -18.85
N LEU A 94 1.92 -15.19 -18.48
CA LEU A 94 1.45 -13.90 -17.99
C LEU A 94 0.81 -14.09 -16.62
N THR A 95 1.12 -13.19 -15.70
CA THR A 95 0.54 -13.20 -14.36
C THR A 95 0.15 -11.79 -13.96
N LEU A 96 -1.10 -11.63 -13.55
CA LEU A 96 -1.57 -10.41 -12.90
C LEU A 96 -1.58 -10.66 -11.41
N LEU A 97 -1.03 -9.73 -10.65
CA LEU A 97 -1.02 -9.73 -9.19
C LEU A 97 -1.67 -8.44 -8.72
N ASN A 98 -2.27 -8.48 -7.54
CA ASN A 98 -2.57 -7.23 -6.84
C ASN A 98 -1.24 -6.49 -6.55
N ASP A 99 -1.26 -5.16 -6.52
CA ASP A 99 -0.09 -4.32 -6.26
C ASP A 99 0.59 -4.64 -4.91
N LEU A 100 -0.18 -4.85 -3.86
CA LEU A 100 0.37 -5.20 -2.55
C LEU A 100 0.82 -6.66 -2.49
N GLU A 101 0.16 -7.56 -3.20
CA GLU A 101 0.63 -8.94 -3.38
C GLU A 101 1.99 -8.97 -4.09
N ALA A 102 2.16 -8.18 -5.15
CA ALA A 102 3.44 -8.02 -5.83
C ALA A 102 4.52 -7.44 -4.89
N ALA A 103 4.17 -6.42 -4.09
CA ALA A 103 5.07 -5.86 -3.08
C ALA A 103 5.45 -6.91 -2.01
N ALA A 104 4.51 -7.75 -1.59
CA ALA A 104 4.76 -8.83 -0.64
C ALA A 104 5.78 -9.84 -1.20
N TYR A 105 5.71 -10.21 -2.48
CA TYR A 105 6.74 -11.06 -3.08
C TYR A 105 8.14 -10.44 -3.11
N GLY A 106 8.25 -9.11 -3.04
CA GLY A 106 9.53 -8.41 -2.91
C GLY A 106 10.16 -8.50 -1.52
N VAL A 107 9.35 -8.61 -0.46
CA VAL A 107 9.79 -8.54 0.94
C VAL A 107 10.93 -9.50 1.31
N PRO A 108 10.90 -10.80 0.93
CA PRO A 108 11.99 -11.72 1.28
C PRO A 108 13.34 -11.36 0.68
N PHE A 109 13.39 -10.39 -0.24
CA PHE A 109 14.59 -9.98 -0.95
C PHE A 109 15.09 -8.58 -0.57
N LEU A 110 14.40 -7.91 0.35
CA LEU A 110 14.85 -6.65 0.93
C LEU A 110 16.09 -6.89 1.79
N ASP A 111 17.04 -5.98 1.74
CA ASP A 111 18.25 -6.00 2.56
C ASP A 111 18.17 -5.02 3.75
N GLY A 112 19.26 -4.90 4.50
CA GLY A 112 19.30 -4.07 5.70
C GLY A 112 19.11 -2.57 5.42
N ASP A 113 19.50 -2.09 4.23
CA ASP A 113 19.36 -0.69 3.87
C ASP A 113 17.93 -0.36 3.41
N ASP A 114 17.16 -1.38 3.04
CA ASP A 114 15.74 -1.29 2.67
C ASP A 114 14.80 -1.28 3.90
N LEU A 115 15.29 -1.66 5.08
CA LEU A 115 14.47 -1.91 6.27
C LEU A 115 14.88 -1.04 7.46
N LEU A 116 13.88 -0.41 8.10
CA LEU A 116 14.05 0.21 9.42
C LEU A 116 13.47 -0.72 10.49
N GLN A 117 14.33 -1.20 11.39
CA GLN A 117 13.91 -2.08 12.48
C GLN A 117 13.20 -1.27 13.58
N LEU A 118 11.91 -1.51 13.79
CA LEU A 118 11.13 -0.87 14.85
C LEU A 118 11.20 -1.62 16.19
N ASN A 119 11.40 -2.93 16.16
CA ASN A 119 11.51 -3.78 17.35
C ASN A 119 12.74 -4.68 17.24
N GLU A 120 13.59 -4.68 18.27
CA GLU A 120 14.81 -5.50 18.35
C GLU A 120 14.48 -6.97 18.65
N VAL A 121 13.91 -7.66 17.67
CA VAL A 121 13.59 -9.09 17.76
C VAL A 121 14.29 -9.85 16.63
N PRO A 122 14.94 -11.00 16.90
CA PRO A 122 15.52 -11.83 15.86
C PRO A 122 14.47 -12.31 14.86
N VAL A 123 14.77 -12.17 13.57
CA VAL A 123 13.92 -12.71 12.49
C VAL A 123 13.95 -14.24 12.54
N GLN A 124 12.78 -14.87 12.63
CA GLN A 124 12.63 -16.32 12.55
C GLN A 124 12.04 -16.73 11.19
N PRO A 125 12.22 -17.99 10.74
CA PRO A 125 11.40 -18.53 9.66
C PRO A 125 9.93 -18.57 10.09
N GLY A 126 9.04 -18.11 9.22
CA GLY A 126 7.61 -18.12 9.50
C GLY A 126 6.85 -17.10 8.66
N ASN A 127 5.53 -17.09 8.83
CA ASN A 127 4.66 -16.19 8.09
C ASN A 127 5.07 -14.73 8.32
N LYS A 128 4.87 -13.89 7.32
CA LYS A 128 5.04 -12.44 7.43
C LYS A 128 3.73 -11.75 7.08
N VAL A 129 3.53 -10.57 7.64
CA VAL A 129 2.43 -9.68 7.27
C VAL A 129 3.00 -8.37 6.75
N ILE A 130 2.37 -7.83 5.72
CA ILE A 130 2.68 -6.54 5.14
C ILE A 130 1.45 -5.67 5.34
N ILE A 131 1.66 -4.48 5.91
CA ILE A 131 0.61 -3.50 6.16
C ILE A 131 1.07 -2.20 5.53
N ALA A 132 0.23 -1.61 4.67
CA ALA A 132 0.59 -0.48 3.85
C ALA A 132 -0.48 0.62 3.96
N PRO A 133 -0.38 1.53 4.96
CA PRO A 133 -1.22 2.72 5.01
C PRO A 133 -0.82 3.70 3.90
N GLY A 134 -1.73 3.87 2.93
CA GLY A 134 -1.63 4.83 1.83
C GLY A 134 -2.86 5.74 1.82
N THR A 135 -3.45 6.01 0.66
CA THR A 135 -4.80 6.60 0.59
C THR A 135 -5.80 5.71 1.35
N GLY A 136 -5.79 4.42 1.06
CA GLY A 136 -6.48 3.37 1.82
C GLY A 136 -5.54 2.56 2.72
N LEU A 137 -5.98 1.39 3.17
CA LEU A 137 -5.17 0.47 3.98
C LEU A 137 -5.05 -0.88 3.28
N GLY A 138 -3.89 -1.11 2.65
CA GLY A 138 -3.59 -2.38 2.03
C GLY A 138 -2.97 -3.36 3.02
N GLU A 139 -3.37 -4.63 2.95
CA GLU A 139 -2.77 -5.71 3.75
C GLU A 139 -2.49 -6.97 2.91
N ALA A 140 -1.35 -7.62 3.14
CA ALA A 140 -0.98 -8.87 2.49
C ALA A 140 -0.26 -9.82 3.46
N ILE A 141 -0.36 -11.11 3.18
CA ILE A 141 0.25 -12.17 3.99
C ILE A 141 1.27 -12.91 3.12
N LEU A 142 2.44 -13.20 3.67
CA LEU A 142 3.36 -14.19 3.13
C LEU A 142 3.29 -15.45 3.98
N ILE A 143 2.71 -16.51 3.41
CA ILE A 143 2.69 -17.83 4.04
C ILE A 143 4.03 -18.51 3.79
N TYR A 144 4.69 -18.94 4.86
CA TYR A 144 5.94 -19.69 4.80
C TYR A 144 5.65 -21.19 4.85
N SER A 145 5.98 -21.90 3.77
CA SER A 145 5.83 -23.35 3.65
C SER A 145 7.00 -23.95 2.90
N GLU A 146 7.57 -25.04 3.41
CA GLU A 146 8.66 -25.79 2.75
C GLU A 146 9.84 -24.91 2.28
N GLY A 147 10.23 -23.93 3.08
CA GLY A 147 11.35 -23.03 2.74
C GLY A 147 11.00 -21.92 1.75
N ARG A 148 9.73 -21.78 1.35
CA ARG A 148 9.26 -20.81 0.35
C ARG A 148 8.17 -19.92 0.91
N TYR A 149 8.09 -18.70 0.38
CA TYR A 149 7.03 -17.76 0.68
C TYR A 149 6.00 -17.74 -0.45
N HIS A 150 4.73 -17.78 -0.07
CA HIS A 150 3.58 -17.63 -0.96
C HIS A 150 2.80 -16.39 -0.52
N ALA A 151 2.73 -15.39 -1.40
CA ALA A 151 1.90 -14.22 -1.11
C ALA A 151 0.42 -14.58 -1.22
N VAL A 152 -0.37 -13.94 -0.36
CA VAL A 152 -1.82 -13.99 -0.36
C VAL A 152 -2.30 -12.55 -0.30
N ALA A 153 -2.96 -12.12 -1.38
CA ALA A 153 -3.68 -10.86 -1.42
C ALA A 153 -4.84 -10.87 -0.41
N THR A 154 -5.09 -9.75 0.25
CA THR A 154 -6.21 -9.61 1.18
C THR A 154 -6.86 -8.24 1.04
N GLU A 155 -8.12 -8.16 1.46
CA GLU A 155 -8.84 -6.90 1.68
C GLU A 155 -8.93 -6.59 3.19
N GLY A 156 -7.86 -6.92 3.92
CA GLY A 156 -7.83 -6.89 5.39
C GLY A 156 -8.12 -5.53 5.99
N GLY A 157 -7.72 -4.44 5.32
CA GLY A 157 -8.04 -3.07 5.77
C GLY A 157 -9.53 -2.74 5.78
N HIS A 158 -10.37 -3.51 5.09
CA HIS A 158 -11.82 -3.32 5.08
C HIS A 158 -12.56 -4.07 6.20
N VAL A 159 -11.87 -4.82 7.06
CA VAL A 159 -12.51 -5.48 8.22
C VAL A 159 -12.89 -4.46 9.30
N ASP A 160 -13.84 -4.84 10.17
CA ASP A 160 -14.34 -4.01 11.26
C ASP A 160 -13.21 -3.49 12.16
N PHE A 161 -13.25 -2.19 12.47
CA PHE A 161 -12.38 -1.58 13.47
C PHE A 161 -12.72 -2.12 14.86
N ALA A 162 -11.76 -2.77 15.52
CA ALA A 162 -11.92 -3.30 16.88
C ALA A 162 -11.29 -2.36 17.93
N PRO A 163 -12.08 -1.50 18.61
CA PRO A 163 -11.56 -0.54 19.57
C PRO A 163 -11.08 -1.24 20.86
N ARG A 164 -9.97 -0.77 21.42
CA ARG A 164 -9.30 -1.40 22.58
C ARG A 164 -9.51 -0.65 23.90
N ASN A 165 -10.01 0.58 23.84
CA ASN A 165 -10.19 1.44 25.01
C ASN A 165 -11.40 2.35 24.83
N LEU A 166 -11.81 3.04 25.91
CA LEU A 166 -12.99 3.92 25.90
C LEU A 166 -12.88 5.06 24.87
N PHE A 167 -11.68 5.61 24.67
CA PHE A 167 -11.46 6.64 23.66
C PHE A 167 -11.73 6.10 22.26
N GLU A 168 -11.17 4.93 21.92
CA GLU A 168 -11.38 4.27 20.62
C GLU A 168 -12.85 3.85 20.42
N ILE A 169 -13.57 3.48 21.48
CA ILE A 169 -15.01 3.19 21.44
C ILE A 169 -15.81 4.45 21.07
N GLU A 170 -15.51 5.60 21.67
CA GLU A 170 -16.21 6.85 21.34
C GLU A 170 -15.84 7.36 19.95
N LEU A 171 -14.58 7.17 19.51
CA LEU A 171 -14.19 7.38 18.12
C LEU A 171 -15.00 6.50 17.17
N LEU A 172 -15.14 5.20 17.46
CA LEU A 172 -15.98 4.29 16.68
C LEU A 172 -17.42 4.79 16.62
N ARG A 173 -18.02 5.17 17.74
CA ARG A 173 -19.40 5.70 17.79
C ARG A 173 -19.57 6.95 16.95
N TYR A 174 -18.60 7.87 17.00
CA TYR A 174 -18.59 9.07 16.17
C TYR A 174 -18.55 8.74 14.68
N LEU A 175 -17.72 7.79 14.26
CA LEU A 175 -17.58 7.39 12.85
C LEU A 175 -18.75 6.53 12.35
N LEU A 176 -19.37 5.72 13.21
CA LEU A 176 -20.58 4.97 12.88
C LEU A 176 -21.72 5.91 12.44
N GLY A 177 -21.85 7.07 13.08
CA GLY A 177 -22.82 8.10 12.69
C GLY A 177 -22.60 8.69 11.30
N LYS A 178 -21.38 8.58 10.74
CA LYS A 178 -21.03 9.08 9.40
C LYS A 178 -21.12 8.01 8.32
N PHE A 179 -20.69 6.77 8.62
CA PHE A 179 -20.41 5.77 7.60
C PHE A 179 -21.20 4.46 7.72
N GLY A 180 -21.90 4.22 8.84
CA GLY A 180 -22.62 2.98 9.13
C GLY A 180 -21.71 1.80 9.48
N HIS A 181 -20.71 1.50 8.64
CA HIS A 181 -19.62 0.56 8.89
C HIS A 181 -18.33 1.35 9.16
N VAL A 182 -17.45 0.89 10.04
CA VAL A 182 -16.16 1.54 10.30
C VAL A 182 -15.08 0.48 10.21
N SER A 183 -14.36 0.48 9.11
CA SER A 183 -13.23 -0.44 8.91
C SER A 183 -11.94 0.14 9.46
N TYR A 184 -10.90 -0.70 9.59
CA TYR A 184 -9.55 -0.21 9.88
C TYR A 184 -9.07 0.85 8.88
N GLU A 185 -9.37 0.70 7.59
CA GLU A 185 -9.06 1.70 6.57
C GLU A 185 -9.65 3.08 6.90
N ARG A 186 -10.88 3.15 7.44
CA ARG A 186 -11.52 4.43 7.77
C ARG A 186 -10.88 5.14 8.96
N VAL A 187 -9.95 4.49 9.65
CA VAL A 187 -9.29 4.99 10.87
C VAL A 187 -7.77 5.10 10.69
N CYS A 188 -7.10 4.04 10.25
CA CYS A 188 -5.64 3.97 10.10
C CYS A 188 -5.17 3.92 8.64
N SER A 189 -5.68 4.85 7.82
CA SER A 189 -5.15 5.17 6.49
C SER A 189 -5.02 6.69 6.29
N GLY A 190 -4.57 7.11 5.11
CA GLY A 190 -4.57 8.50 4.70
C GLY A 190 -5.95 9.15 4.75
N ILE A 191 -7.02 8.45 4.35
CA ILE A 191 -8.40 8.97 4.51
C ILE A 191 -8.88 8.94 5.98
N GLY A 192 -8.27 8.12 6.84
CA GLY A 192 -8.61 8.03 8.26
C GLY A 192 -8.03 9.16 9.12
N ILE A 193 -6.89 9.74 8.73
CA ILE A 193 -6.23 10.82 9.49
C ILE A 193 -7.18 12.03 9.70
N PRO A 194 -7.86 12.58 8.67
CA PRO A 194 -8.83 13.65 8.85
C PRO A 194 -10.03 13.25 9.73
N HIS A 195 -10.43 11.98 9.71
CA HIS A 195 -11.53 11.49 10.56
C HIS A 195 -11.17 11.54 12.05
N ILE A 196 -9.96 11.11 12.40
CA ILE A 196 -9.43 11.20 13.77
C ILE A 196 -9.32 12.67 14.19
N TYR A 197 -8.77 13.53 13.31
CA TYR A 197 -8.66 14.96 13.55
C TYR A 197 -10.02 15.59 13.85
N ASP A 198 -11.03 15.32 13.01
CA ASP A 198 -12.38 15.87 13.15
C ASP A 198 -13.03 15.42 14.46
N TYR A 199 -12.81 14.16 14.86
CA TYR A 199 -13.30 13.66 16.14
C TYR A 199 -12.65 14.38 17.33
N LEU A 200 -11.32 14.53 17.32
CA LEU A 200 -10.60 15.22 18.39
C LEU A 200 -11.00 16.71 18.47
N SER A 201 -11.16 17.36 17.31
CA SER A 201 -11.60 18.76 17.21
C SER A 201 -13.02 18.93 17.76
N ALA A 202 -13.96 18.08 17.34
CA ALA A 202 -15.35 18.11 17.80
C ALA A 202 -15.51 17.87 19.31
N ASN A 203 -14.55 17.17 19.93
CA ASN A 203 -14.54 16.91 21.37
C ASN A 203 -13.65 17.90 22.16
N ASN A 204 -13.18 18.98 21.52
CA ASN A 204 -12.34 20.02 22.14
C ASN A 204 -11.08 19.46 22.82
N PHE A 205 -10.43 18.45 22.22
CA PHE A 205 -9.20 17.88 22.78
C PHE A 205 -8.10 18.93 22.97
N ALA A 206 -7.92 19.81 21.99
CA ALA A 206 -6.98 20.93 22.02
C ALA A 206 -7.52 22.08 21.14
N PRO A 207 -7.13 23.34 21.38
CA PRO A 207 -7.56 24.46 20.56
C PRO A 207 -7.03 24.33 19.13
N GLU A 208 -7.92 24.52 18.15
CA GLU A 208 -7.55 24.56 16.75
C GLU A 208 -6.79 25.87 16.45
N LYS A 209 -5.62 25.76 15.82
CA LYS A 209 -4.84 26.94 15.44
C LYS A 209 -5.42 27.59 14.17
N PRO A 210 -5.70 28.90 14.15
CA PRO A 210 -6.32 29.57 13.00
C PRO A 210 -5.56 29.35 11.67
N GLU A 211 -4.23 29.39 11.72
CA GLU A 211 -3.37 29.16 10.54
C GLU A 211 -3.49 27.74 9.96
N ILE A 212 -3.77 26.74 10.81
CA ILE A 212 -3.94 25.36 10.38
C ILE A 212 -5.37 25.16 9.87
N ALA A 213 -6.36 25.72 10.57
CA ALA A 213 -7.76 25.70 10.15
C ALA A 213 -7.93 26.30 8.75
N GLU A 214 -7.31 27.45 8.48
CA GLU A 214 -7.35 28.11 7.16
C GLU A 214 -6.71 27.23 6.07
N LYS A 215 -5.57 26.61 6.34
CA LYS A 215 -4.94 25.68 5.40
C LYS A 215 -5.80 24.46 5.13
N LEU A 216 -6.41 23.87 6.16
CA LEU A 216 -7.29 22.71 6.04
C LEU A 216 -8.53 23.04 5.21
N ALA A 217 -9.14 24.21 5.43
CA ALA A 217 -10.33 24.66 4.69
C ALA A 217 -10.05 24.86 3.18
N ASN A 218 -8.81 25.22 2.82
CA ASN A 218 -8.40 25.47 1.44
C ASN A 218 -7.72 24.26 0.76
N SER A 219 -7.63 23.12 1.44
CA SER A 219 -6.94 21.92 0.91
C SER A 219 -7.94 20.85 0.47
N ALA A 220 -7.77 20.34 -0.75
CA ALA A 220 -8.57 19.22 -1.25
C ALA A 220 -8.24 17.91 -0.50
N ASP A 221 -6.97 17.70 -0.15
CA ASP A 221 -6.51 16.64 0.74
C ASP A 221 -5.97 17.27 2.03
N ARG A 222 -6.63 16.98 3.15
CA ARG A 222 -6.29 17.51 4.48
C ARG A 222 -5.13 16.77 5.12
N THR A 223 -4.84 15.54 4.69
CA THR A 223 -3.88 14.65 5.33
C THR A 223 -2.45 15.22 5.34
N PRO A 224 -1.89 15.73 4.24
CA PRO A 224 -0.56 16.35 4.25
C PRO A 224 -0.45 17.52 5.22
N VAL A 225 -1.49 18.35 5.33
CA VAL A 225 -1.52 19.50 6.24
C VAL A 225 -1.47 19.06 7.70
N ILE A 226 -2.27 18.05 8.06
CA ILE A 226 -2.30 17.48 9.41
C ILE A 226 -0.95 16.87 9.76
N VAL A 227 -0.40 16.04 8.87
CA VAL A 227 0.89 15.36 9.07
C VAL A 227 2.02 16.38 9.21
N GLU A 228 2.11 17.38 8.32
CA GLU A 228 3.14 18.42 8.38
C GLU A 228 3.04 19.21 9.70
N ALA A 229 1.83 19.59 10.11
CA ALA A 229 1.63 20.34 11.34
C ALA A 229 1.99 19.53 12.59
N ALA A 230 1.73 18.23 12.59
CA ALA A 230 2.11 17.32 13.66
C ALA A 230 3.63 17.16 13.76
N LEU A 231 4.30 16.83 12.65
CA LEU A 231 5.74 16.57 12.60
C LEU A 231 6.59 17.82 12.93
N ASN A 232 6.06 19.02 12.65
CA ASN A 232 6.71 20.28 12.98
C ASN A 232 6.31 20.84 14.36
N TYR A 233 5.63 20.06 15.20
CA TYR A 233 5.17 20.47 16.53
C TYR A 233 4.33 21.76 16.52
N ARG A 234 3.58 21.98 15.43
CA ARG A 234 2.78 23.19 15.23
C ARG A 234 1.35 23.06 15.73
N SER A 235 0.85 21.88 16.09
CA SER A 235 -0.50 21.73 16.63
C SER A 235 -0.59 20.50 17.52
N ASP A 236 -1.03 20.68 18.76
CA ASP A 236 -1.27 19.56 19.70
C ASP A 236 -2.39 18.64 19.18
N LEU A 237 -3.40 19.22 18.53
CA LEU A 237 -4.48 18.49 17.88
C LEU A 237 -3.96 17.59 16.75
N CYS A 238 -3.08 18.11 15.88
CA CYS A 238 -2.48 17.30 14.82
C CYS A 238 -1.53 16.23 15.36
N GLN A 239 -0.74 16.56 16.39
CA GLN A 239 0.15 15.59 17.05
C GLN A 239 -0.66 14.43 17.64
N GLU A 240 -1.72 14.72 18.39
CA GLU A 240 -2.56 13.66 18.95
C GLU A 240 -3.26 12.84 17.87
N THR A 241 -3.67 13.49 16.77
CA THR A 241 -4.21 12.78 15.61
C THR A 241 -3.24 11.70 15.11
N LEU A 242 -1.95 12.02 15.00
CA LEU A 242 -0.93 11.05 14.58
C LEU A 242 -0.65 9.99 15.67
N ASN A 243 -0.65 10.37 16.95
CA ASN A 243 -0.49 9.41 18.06
C ASN A 243 -1.59 8.34 18.04
N VAL A 244 -2.85 8.77 17.89
CA VAL A 244 -4.01 7.86 17.77
C VAL A 244 -3.88 6.99 16.52
N PHE A 245 -3.54 7.59 15.37
CA PHE A 245 -3.33 6.85 14.12
C PHE A 245 -2.28 5.75 14.28
N VAL A 246 -1.09 6.07 14.80
CA VAL A 246 0.01 5.10 14.98
C VAL A 246 -0.36 4.03 16.00
N SER A 247 -1.04 4.41 17.08
CA SER A 247 -1.50 3.47 18.11
C SER A 247 -2.47 2.43 17.54
N ILE A 248 -3.42 2.87 16.71
CA ILE A 248 -4.42 2.00 16.07
C ILE A 248 -3.77 1.14 14.96
N LEU A 249 -2.87 1.72 14.16
CA LEU A 249 -2.11 0.96 13.17
C LEU A 249 -1.26 -0.14 13.82
N GLY A 250 -0.63 0.15 14.96
CA GLY A 250 0.07 -0.83 15.78
C GLY A 250 -0.86 -1.94 16.31
N ALA A 251 -2.11 -1.60 16.62
CA ALA A 251 -3.13 -2.57 17.01
C ALA A 251 -3.42 -3.55 15.87
N GLU A 252 -3.68 -3.03 14.67
CA GLU A 252 -4.01 -3.89 13.54
C GLU A 252 -2.82 -4.73 13.08
N ALA A 253 -1.61 -4.17 13.15
CA ALA A 253 -0.38 -4.93 13.00
C ALA A 253 -0.30 -6.12 13.95
N GLY A 254 -0.65 -5.92 15.22
CA GLY A 254 -0.74 -6.99 16.21
C GLY A 254 -1.82 -8.02 15.85
N ASN A 255 -3.00 -7.58 15.46
CA ASN A 255 -4.10 -8.47 15.05
C ASN A 255 -3.70 -9.33 13.85
N MET A 256 -3.13 -8.72 12.81
CA MET A 256 -2.64 -9.44 11.62
C MET A 256 -1.55 -10.44 11.98
N ALA A 257 -0.58 -10.04 12.82
CA ALA A 257 0.45 -10.95 13.27
C ALA A 257 -0.12 -12.17 14.03
N LEU A 258 -1.16 -11.98 14.85
CA LEU A 258 -1.82 -13.06 15.58
C LEU A 258 -2.67 -13.96 14.66
N LYS A 259 -3.44 -13.37 13.72
CA LYS A 259 -4.31 -14.09 12.78
C LYS A 259 -3.55 -15.15 11.97
N VAL A 260 -2.29 -14.88 11.63
CA VAL A 260 -1.48 -15.77 10.77
C VAL A 260 -0.23 -16.34 11.44
N LEU A 261 -0.06 -16.15 12.76
CA LEU A 261 1.16 -16.54 13.47
C LEU A 261 2.43 -16.01 12.78
N ALA A 262 2.49 -14.70 12.55
CA ALA A 262 3.55 -14.03 11.79
C ALA A 262 4.90 -13.96 12.53
N ARG A 263 5.50 -15.13 12.82
CA ARG A 263 6.81 -15.26 13.47
C ARG A 263 7.96 -14.70 12.64
N GLY A 264 7.73 -14.51 11.33
CA GLY A 264 8.72 -14.03 10.40
C GLY A 264 8.96 -12.54 10.50
N ALA A 265 7.91 -11.73 10.43
CA ALA A 265 7.94 -10.27 10.57
C ALA A 265 6.52 -9.69 10.42
N CYS A 266 6.31 -8.52 11.03
CA CYS A 266 5.29 -7.58 10.59
C CYS A 266 6.00 -6.37 9.96
N ILE A 267 5.69 -6.07 8.70
CA ILE A 267 6.38 -5.03 7.93
C ILE A 267 5.39 -3.93 7.58
N TRP A 268 5.81 -2.70 7.85
CA TRP A 268 5.05 -1.51 7.49
C TRP A 268 5.62 -0.95 6.19
N ALA A 269 4.80 -0.94 5.14
CA ALA A 269 5.17 -0.51 3.78
C ALA A 269 4.39 0.76 3.36
N GLY A 270 4.66 1.27 2.16
CA GLY A 270 3.91 2.39 1.55
C GLY A 270 4.56 3.77 1.74
N ALA A 271 4.35 4.69 0.81
CA ALA A 271 5.10 5.95 0.68
C ALA A 271 5.09 6.88 1.91
N SER A 272 4.07 6.75 2.78
CA SER A 272 3.90 7.53 4.00
C SER A 272 5.00 7.29 5.06
N HIS A 273 5.78 6.20 4.95
CA HIS A 273 6.81 5.87 5.94
C HIS A 273 7.98 6.88 5.99
N ARG A 274 8.32 7.53 4.87
CA ARG A 274 9.49 8.43 4.81
C ARG A 274 9.31 9.71 5.62
N ALA A 275 8.07 10.19 5.75
CA ALA A 275 7.77 11.41 6.51
C ALA A 275 7.59 11.11 8.01
N LEU A 276 7.01 9.95 8.36
CA LEU A 276 6.62 9.63 9.75
C LEU A 276 7.76 9.03 10.60
N TRP A 277 8.74 8.35 10.00
CA TRP A 277 9.70 7.51 10.75
C TRP A 277 11.19 7.84 10.53
N ARG A 278 11.51 8.90 9.77
CA ARG A 278 12.91 9.38 9.59
C ARG A 278 13.29 10.55 10.50
N SER A 279 12.43 10.91 11.44
CA SER A 279 12.63 11.99 12.42
C SER A 279 13.17 11.52 13.78
N SER A 280 13.61 10.26 13.88
CA SER A 280 14.33 9.70 15.04
C SER A 280 15.82 9.56 14.76
#